data_AF-A0AAU2BYS1-F1
#
_entry.id   AF-A0AAU2BYS1-F1
#
_cell.length_a   1.000
_cell.length_b   1.000
_cell.length_c   1.000
_cell.angle_alpha   90.00
_cell.angle_beta   90.00
_cell.angle_gamma   90.00
#
_symmetry.space_group_name_H-M   'P 1'
#
loop_
_entity.id
_entity.type
_entity.pdbx_description
1 polymer ?
#
loop_
_entity_poly.entity_id
_entity_poly.type
_entity_poly.pdbx_seq_one_letter_code
_entity_poly.pdbx_strand_id
1 'polypeptide(L)'
;MGIQLDVVVGYPVNDEMERVLGLAEAVGEPVTVTFLWEGVEEAECAVLVPAATLALWEHWAPTTYPPGAAEDENRAEAEKPELAHPREFGAFTLFRRRAGGRTAVARGGVVVAELLDPGEAHWLQEQARSVRQGFMDPKQKAAFEEFLARQSSLDEQ
;
A
#
# COMPACT_ATOMS: atom_id res chain seq x y z
N MET A 1 0.69 -4.38 -13.98
CA MET A 1 0.84 -2.94 -14.28
C MET A 1 -0.32 -2.25 -13.61
N GLY A 2 -0.07 -1.71 -12.42
CA GLY A 2 -0.98 -0.73 -11.83
C GLY A 2 -0.47 0.66 -12.21
N ILE A 3 -1.37 1.62 -12.38
CA ILE A 3 -0.99 3.02 -12.52
C ILE A 3 -0.51 3.46 -11.13
N GLN A 4 0.78 3.80 -10.98
CA GLN A 4 1.24 4.42 -9.75
C GLN A 4 0.89 5.91 -9.82
N LEU A 5 -0.07 6.31 -8.99
CA LEU A 5 -0.42 7.71 -8.79
C LEU A 5 0.27 8.17 -7.51
N ASP A 6 1.12 9.18 -7.61
CA ASP A 6 1.72 9.84 -6.46
C ASP A 6 0.86 11.06 -6.09
N VAL A 7 0.29 11.05 -4.88
CA VAL A 7 -0.58 12.12 -4.39
C VAL A 7 0.03 12.73 -3.13
N VAL A 8 0.22 14.04 -3.12
CA VAL A 8 0.65 14.78 -1.92
C VAL A 8 -0.56 15.41 -1.26
N VAL A 9 -0.73 15.16 0.03
CA VAL A 9 -1.84 15.66 0.85
C VAL A 9 -1.28 16.60 1.90
N GLY A 10 -1.59 17.89 1.77
CA GLY A 10 -1.05 18.95 2.60
C GLY A 10 -2.04 19.37 3.67
N TYR A 11 -1.77 19.07 4.95
CA TYR A 11 -2.69 19.35 6.06
C TYR A 11 -4.03 18.62 5.87
N PRO A 12 -4.06 17.27 5.90
CA PRO A 12 -5.25 16.47 5.63
C PRO A 12 -6.43 16.85 6.53
N VAL A 13 -7.25 17.77 6.05
CA VAL A 13 -8.58 18.07 6.59
C VAL A 13 -9.61 17.22 5.87
N ASN A 14 -10.75 16.97 6.50
CA ASN A 14 -11.71 15.94 6.12
C ASN A 14 -11.96 15.79 4.61
N ASP A 15 -12.19 16.88 3.90
CA ASP A 15 -12.50 16.88 2.45
C ASP A 15 -11.32 16.42 1.57
N GLU A 16 -10.08 16.69 1.97
CA GLU A 16 -8.90 16.29 1.21
C GLU A 16 -8.65 14.78 1.35
N MET A 17 -8.79 14.27 2.57
CA MET A 17 -8.75 12.83 2.83
C MET A 17 -9.86 12.10 2.06
N GLU A 18 -11.09 12.59 2.13
CA GLU A 18 -12.20 11.99 1.38
C GLU A 18 -11.94 11.95 -0.14
N ARG A 19 -11.33 13.01 -0.71
CA ARG A 19 -10.96 13.04 -2.13
C ARG A 19 -9.90 11.99 -2.50
N VAL A 20 -8.85 11.83 -1.70
CA VAL A 20 -7.79 10.86 -1.98
C VAL A 20 -8.31 9.43 -1.84
N LEU A 21 -9.09 9.16 -0.79
CA LEU A 21 -9.71 7.85 -0.58
C LEU A 21 -10.70 7.53 -1.70
N GLY A 22 -11.50 8.52 -2.14
CA GLY A 22 -12.40 8.38 -3.28
C GLY A 22 -11.67 8.18 -4.61
N LEU A 23 -10.52 8.82 -4.82
CA LEU A 23 -9.70 8.62 -6.01
C LEU A 23 -9.16 7.19 -6.07
N ALA A 24 -8.57 6.69 -4.99
CA ALA A 24 -8.04 5.33 -4.96
C ALA A 24 -9.13 4.28 -5.12
N GLU A 25 -10.31 4.49 -4.52
CA GLU A 25 -11.48 3.63 -4.76
C GLU A 25 -11.89 3.63 -6.24
N ALA A 26 -11.92 4.80 -6.89
CA ALA A 26 -12.32 4.93 -8.29
C ALA A 26 -11.29 4.34 -9.27
N VAL A 27 -10.00 4.46 -8.97
CA VAL A 27 -8.91 3.92 -9.80
C VAL A 27 -8.82 2.41 -9.67
N GLY A 28 -9.04 1.86 -8.47
CA GLY A 28 -8.99 0.41 -8.23
C GLY A 28 -7.58 -0.19 -8.33
N GLU A 29 -6.54 0.65 -8.40
CA GLU A 29 -5.12 0.28 -8.39
C GLU A 29 -4.43 0.88 -7.16
N PRO A 30 -3.25 0.36 -6.74
CA PRO A 30 -2.47 0.94 -5.66
C PRO A 30 -2.09 2.40 -5.94
N VAL A 31 -2.28 3.27 -4.95
CA VAL A 31 -1.95 4.71 -5.03
C VAL A 31 -0.94 5.05 -3.94
N THR A 32 0.18 5.67 -4.30
CA THR A 32 1.16 6.18 -3.35
C THR A 32 0.69 7.54 -2.84
N VAL A 33 0.60 7.68 -1.53
CA VAL A 33 0.11 8.88 -0.86
C VAL A 33 1.16 9.39 0.10
N THR A 34 1.50 10.66 -0.02
CA THR A 34 2.41 11.37 0.87
C THR A 34 1.62 12.35 1.72
N PHE A 35 1.57 12.13 3.02
CA PHE A 35 0.92 12.99 4.00
C PHE A 35 1.90 14.00 4.59
N LEU A 36 1.55 15.29 4.52
CA LEU A 36 2.23 16.36 5.23
C LEU A 36 1.34 16.78 6.41
N TRP A 37 1.72 16.38 7.61
CA TRP A 37 0.99 16.71 8.83
C TRP A 37 1.45 18.04 9.42
N GLU A 38 0.52 18.81 10.01
CA GLU A 38 0.88 20.04 10.73
C GLU A 38 1.81 19.73 11.91
N GLY A 39 2.99 20.35 11.91
CA GLY A 39 3.97 20.19 12.99
C GLY A 39 4.87 18.95 12.89
N VAL A 40 4.79 18.17 11.81
CA VAL A 40 5.72 17.07 11.51
C VAL A 40 6.61 17.51 10.35
N GLU A 41 7.93 17.54 10.55
CA GLU A 41 8.88 17.98 9.49
C GLU A 41 9.03 16.95 8.37
N GLU A 42 8.81 15.68 8.65
CA GLU A 42 8.93 14.60 7.68
C GLU A 42 7.57 14.19 7.11
N ALA A 43 7.50 14.11 5.79
CA ALA A 43 6.32 13.63 5.09
C ALA A 43 6.14 12.12 5.32
N GLU A 44 4.94 11.68 5.70
CA GLU A 44 4.64 10.26 5.88
C GLU A 44 4.18 9.68 4.53
N CYS A 45 4.97 8.77 3.96
CA CYS A 45 4.63 8.08 2.71
C CYS A 45 3.95 6.75 3.01
N ALA A 46 2.82 6.49 2.35
CA ALA A 46 2.07 5.24 2.45
C ALA A 46 1.53 4.83 1.08
N VAL A 47 1.18 3.56 0.91
CA VAL A 47 0.52 3.06 -0.30
C VAL A 47 -0.88 2.62 0.05
N LEU A 48 -1.88 3.26 -0.56
CA LEU A 48 -3.28 2.89 -0.46
C LEU A 48 -3.58 1.76 -1.46
N VAL A 49 -3.72 0.55 -0.94
CA VAL A 49 -3.95 -0.65 -1.76
C VAL A 49 -5.42 -1.06 -1.66
N PRO A 50 -6.15 -1.15 -2.79
CA PRO A 50 -7.52 -1.66 -2.79
C PRO A 50 -7.62 -3.05 -2.15
N ALA A 51 -8.68 -3.29 -1.38
CA ALA A 51 -8.81 -4.52 -0.60
C ALA A 51 -8.81 -5.79 -1.47
N ALA A 52 -9.41 -5.73 -2.66
CA ALA A 52 -9.39 -6.82 -3.63
C ALA A 52 -7.97 -7.11 -4.16
N THR A 53 -7.20 -6.05 -4.44
CA THR A 53 -5.81 -6.14 -4.89
C THR A 53 -4.91 -6.71 -3.80
N LEU A 54 -5.07 -6.22 -2.56
CA LEU A 54 -4.33 -6.72 -1.41
C LEU A 54 -4.64 -8.20 -1.15
N ALA A 55 -5.91 -8.61 -1.16
CA ALA A 55 -6.29 -10.01 -1.00
C ALA A 55 -5.68 -10.91 -2.08
N LEU A 56 -5.55 -10.42 -3.32
CA LEU A 56 -4.87 -11.15 -4.38
C LEU A 56 -3.37 -11.28 -4.10
N TRP A 57 -2.71 -10.22 -3.63
CA TRP A 57 -1.30 -10.28 -3.28
C TRP A 57 -1.05 -11.26 -2.14
N GLU A 58 -1.80 -11.16 -1.05
CA GLU A 58 -1.67 -12.04 0.12
C GLU A 58 -1.97 -13.51 -0.19
N HIS A 59 -2.88 -13.77 -1.14
CA HIS A 59 -3.13 -15.13 -1.63
C HIS A 59 -1.89 -15.78 -2.24
N TRP A 60 -1.10 -15.00 -2.99
CA TRP A 60 0.12 -15.48 -3.65
C TRP A 60 1.39 -15.28 -2.81
N ALA A 61 1.36 -14.37 -1.85
CA ALA A 61 2.45 -14.07 -0.92
C ALA A 61 2.03 -14.38 0.53
N PRO A 62 1.85 -15.66 0.90
CA PRO A 62 1.36 -16.05 2.22
C PRO A 62 2.38 -15.81 3.35
N THR A 63 3.63 -15.51 3.00
CA THR A 63 4.71 -15.25 3.96
C THR A 63 4.55 -13.87 4.58
N THR A 64 4.88 -13.71 5.85
CA THR A 64 4.87 -12.41 6.51
C THR A 64 6.03 -11.55 5.99
N TYR A 65 5.77 -10.27 5.72
CA TYR A 65 6.82 -9.30 5.41
C TYR A 65 7.88 -9.34 6.52
N PRO A 66 9.17 -9.58 6.20
CA PRO A 66 10.19 -9.72 7.21
C PRO A 66 10.34 -8.40 7.99
N PRO A 67 10.42 -8.45 9.33
CA PRO A 67 10.69 -7.25 10.12
C PRO A 67 12.14 -6.81 9.85
N GLY A 68 12.37 -5.90 8.90
CA GLY A 68 13.71 -5.35 8.67
C GLY A 68 14.02 -4.82 7.27
N ALA A 69 13.34 -3.77 6.82
CA ALA A 69 13.83 -2.91 5.71
C ALA A 69 13.65 -1.40 5.99
N ALA A 70 13.27 -1.04 7.22
CA ALA A 70 13.45 0.31 7.74
C ALA A 70 14.57 0.21 8.78
N GLU A 71 15.74 0.74 8.45
CA GLU A 71 16.82 0.97 9.41
C GLU A 71 16.27 1.88 10.52
N ASP A 72 15.90 1.29 11.66
CA ASP A 72 16.27 1.82 12.97
C ASP A 72 16.04 0.73 14.05
N GLU A 73 17.09 -0.03 14.36
CA GLU A 73 17.13 -0.92 15.53
C GLU A 73 17.16 -0.14 16.86
N ASN A 74 16.92 1.19 16.85
CA ASN A 74 16.87 2.01 18.04
C ASN A 74 15.49 2.64 18.33
N ARG A 75 14.40 2.09 17.80
CA ARG A 75 13.07 2.39 18.34
C ARG A 75 12.84 1.53 19.59
N ALA A 76 13.37 2.03 20.71
CA ALA A 76 13.01 1.64 22.08
C ALA A 76 11.57 1.13 22.12
N GLU A 77 11.36 -0.09 22.63
CA GLU A 77 10.05 -0.73 22.88
C GLU A 77 8.89 0.17 22.49
N ALA A 78 8.60 0.27 21.17
CA ALA A 78 7.63 1.24 20.69
C ALA A 78 6.33 0.89 21.39
N GLU A 79 5.88 1.77 22.29
CA GLU A 79 4.64 1.64 23.03
C GLU A 79 3.61 1.03 22.08
N LYS A 80 2.96 -0.07 22.50
CA LYS A 80 1.86 -0.68 21.74
C LYS A 80 1.02 0.47 21.20
N PRO A 81 0.93 0.69 19.88
CA PRO A 81 0.25 1.85 19.34
C PRO A 81 -1.12 1.92 20.01
N GLU A 82 -1.41 3.01 20.70
CA GLU A 82 -2.70 3.18 21.37
C GLU A 82 -3.79 2.86 20.35
N LEU A 83 -4.82 2.13 20.79
CA LEU A 83 -5.99 1.87 19.97
C LEU A 83 -6.65 3.23 19.70
N ALA A 84 -6.21 3.90 18.64
CA ALA A 84 -6.78 5.15 18.22
C ALA A 84 -8.23 4.87 17.83
N HIS A 85 -9.15 5.69 18.36
CA HIS A 85 -10.54 5.66 17.94
C HIS A 85 -10.60 5.77 16.40
N PRO A 86 -11.54 5.05 15.75
CA PRO A 86 -11.73 5.17 14.31
C PRO A 86 -11.87 6.64 13.92
N ARG A 87 -11.18 7.05 12.85
CA ARG A 87 -11.23 8.43 12.34
C ARG A 87 -12.14 8.50 11.12
N GLU A 88 -13.16 9.34 11.18
CA GLU A 88 -14.14 9.52 10.11
C GLU A 88 -13.73 10.68 9.19
N PHE A 89 -13.81 10.44 7.89
CA PHE A 89 -13.48 11.38 6.81
C PHE A 89 -14.57 11.29 5.74
N GLY A 90 -15.65 12.06 5.93
CA GLY A 90 -16.81 12.03 5.05
C GLY A 90 -17.43 10.63 4.96
N ALA A 91 -17.48 10.05 3.76
CA ALA A 91 -17.98 8.69 3.57
C ALA A 91 -17.06 7.57 4.09
N PHE A 92 -15.83 7.88 4.49
CA PHE A 92 -14.80 6.91 4.86
C PHE A 92 -14.51 6.89 6.36
N THR A 93 -14.06 5.74 6.84
CA THR A 93 -13.60 5.54 8.22
C THR A 93 -12.28 4.80 8.23
N LEU A 94 -11.28 5.34 8.93
CA LEU A 94 -9.96 4.74 9.09
C LEU A 94 -9.88 3.97 10.42
N PHE A 95 -9.47 2.71 10.34
CA PHE A 95 -9.24 1.82 11.47
C PHE A 95 -7.76 1.43 11.55
N ARG A 96 -7.03 1.96 12.55
CA ARG A 96 -5.64 1.56 12.78
C ARG A 96 -5.62 0.15 13.39
N ARG A 97 -5.01 -0.82 12.70
CA ARG A 97 -4.95 -2.21 13.20
C ARG A 97 -3.91 -2.33 14.31
N ARG A 98 -4.21 -3.15 15.32
CA ARG A 98 -3.32 -3.44 16.46
C ARG A 98 -2.06 -4.22 16.07
N ALA A 99 -2.14 -5.02 15.01
CA ALA A 99 -1.06 -5.86 14.52
C ALA A 99 -0.72 -5.48 13.08
N GLY A 100 0.58 -5.44 12.75
CA GLY A 100 1.06 -5.17 11.40
C GLY A 100 1.09 -3.70 10.98
N GLY A 101 0.66 -2.75 11.81
CA GLY A 101 0.81 -1.31 11.55
C GLY A 101 -0.09 -0.72 10.45
N ARG A 102 -0.72 -1.56 9.62
CA ARG A 102 -1.63 -1.15 8.54
C ARG A 102 -2.87 -0.42 9.06
N THR A 103 -3.38 0.49 8.23
CA THR A 103 -4.64 1.20 8.50
C THR A 103 -5.69 0.81 7.48
N ALA A 104 -6.79 0.22 7.93
CA ALA A 104 -7.90 -0.15 7.05
C ALA A 104 -8.78 1.06 6.76
N VAL A 105 -9.17 1.23 5.50
CA VAL A 105 -10.10 2.27 5.04
C VAL A 105 -11.42 1.58 4.73
N ALA A 106 -12.48 1.98 5.43
CA ALA A 106 -13.82 1.46 5.22
C ALA A 106 -14.77 2.51 4.67
N ARG A 107 -15.75 2.07 3.88
CA ARG A 107 -16.89 2.86 3.42
C ARG A 107 -18.16 2.07 3.67
N GLY A 108 -19.13 2.67 4.39
CA GLY A 108 -20.38 1.98 4.73
C GLY A 108 -20.17 0.66 5.50
N GLY A 109 -19.10 0.57 6.31
CA GLY A 109 -18.75 -0.64 7.07
C GLY A 109 -17.98 -1.73 6.29
N VAL A 110 -17.69 -1.52 5.00
CA VAL A 110 -16.91 -2.44 4.17
C VAL A 110 -15.50 -1.90 4.01
N VAL A 111 -14.47 -2.71 4.27
CA VAL A 111 -13.07 -2.34 4.00
C VAL A 111 -12.85 -2.29 2.49
N VAL A 112 -12.59 -1.10 1.96
CA VAL A 112 -12.38 -0.86 0.52
C VAL A 112 -10.90 -0.81 0.15
N ALA A 113 -10.03 -0.46 1.09
CA ALA A 113 -8.58 -0.39 0.89
C ALA A 113 -7.83 -0.50 2.23
N GLU A 114 -6.52 -0.71 2.18
CA GLU A 114 -5.62 -0.56 3.33
C GLU A 114 -4.44 0.35 2.97
N LEU A 115 -4.02 1.18 3.93
CA LEU A 115 -2.76 1.92 3.87
C LEU A 115 -1.63 1.02 4.40
N LEU A 116 -0.65 0.79 3.53
CA LEU A 116 0.55 0.00 3.79
C LEU A 116 1.80 0.89 3.78
N ASP A 117 2.84 0.41 4.46
CA ASP A 117 4.20 0.91 4.23
C ASP A 117 4.62 0.68 2.76
N PRO A 118 5.30 1.64 2.10
CA PRO A 118 5.72 1.47 0.71
C PRO A 118 6.62 0.25 0.46
N GLY A 119 7.50 -0.07 1.41
CA GLY A 119 8.36 -1.26 1.33
C GLY A 119 7.56 -2.55 1.45
N GLU A 120 6.60 -2.60 2.38
CA GLU A 120 5.68 -3.72 2.52
C GLU A 120 4.83 -3.94 1.24
N ALA A 121 4.26 -2.86 0.70
CA ALA A 121 3.44 -2.93 -0.52
C ALA A 121 4.25 -3.43 -1.73
N HIS A 122 5.46 -2.88 -1.92
CA HIS A 122 6.36 -3.32 -2.99
C HIS A 122 6.73 -4.81 -2.83
N TRP A 123 7.10 -5.22 -1.62
CA TRP A 123 7.46 -6.61 -1.35
C TRP A 123 6.29 -7.57 -1.61
N LEU A 124 5.08 -7.26 -1.17
CA LEU A 124 3.89 -8.08 -1.41
C LEU A 124 3.60 -8.24 -2.90
N GLN A 125 3.67 -7.13 -3.64
CA GLN A 125 3.47 -7.13 -5.09
C GLN A 125 4.50 -8.02 -5.79
N GLU A 126 5.77 -7.90 -5.42
CA GLU A 126 6.88 -8.68 -5.98
C GLU A 126 6.79 -10.16 -5.65
N GLN A 127 6.50 -10.51 -4.39
CA GLN A 127 6.31 -11.91 -3.99
C GLN A 127 5.11 -12.53 -4.72
N ALA A 128 3.97 -11.83 -4.76
CA ALA A 128 2.79 -12.31 -5.46
C ALA A 128 3.07 -12.55 -6.95
N ARG A 129 3.83 -11.64 -7.59
CA ARG A 129 4.27 -11.79 -8.98
C ARG A 129 5.17 -13.00 -9.16
N SER A 130 6.20 -13.13 -8.34
CA SER A 130 7.19 -14.21 -8.40
C SER A 130 6.55 -15.59 -8.21
N VAL A 131 5.71 -15.74 -7.19
CA VAL A 131 5.00 -17.00 -6.92
C VAL A 131 4.08 -17.35 -8.08
N ARG A 132 3.31 -16.38 -8.60
CA ARG A 132 2.43 -16.61 -9.76
C ARG A 132 3.22 -17.03 -11.01
N GLN A 133 4.38 -16.45 -11.26
CA GLN A 133 5.27 -16.87 -12.35
C GLN A 133 5.79 -18.30 -12.16
N GLY A 134 5.96 -18.75 -10.91
CA GLY A 134 6.32 -20.14 -10.59
C GLY A 134 5.29 -21.18 -11.05
N PHE A 135 4.02 -20.78 -11.21
CA PHE A 135 2.95 -21.64 -11.75
C PHE A 135 2.82 -21.58 -13.29
N MET A 136 3.57 -20.71 -13.97
CA MET A 136 3.53 -20.62 -15.43
C MET A 136 4.35 -21.73 -16.07
N ASP A 137 3.95 -22.20 -17.25
CA ASP A 137 4.80 -23.07 -18.06
C ASP A 137 6.14 -22.37 -18.37
N PRO A 138 7.28 -23.08 -18.41
CA PRO A 138 8.60 -22.47 -18.63
C PRO A 138 8.67 -21.55 -19.86
N LYS A 139 7.92 -21.88 -20.92
CA LYS A 139 7.81 -21.08 -22.14
C LYS A 139 7.04 -19.77 -21.92
N GLN A 140 5.99 -19.80 -21.10
CA GLN A 140 5.22 -18.61 -20.72
C GLN A 140 6.02 -17.72 -19.77
N LYS A 141 6.75 -18.33 -18.82
CA LYS A 141 7.64 -17.61 -17.91
C LYS A 141 8.71 -16.81 -18.67
N ALA A 142 9.41 -17.45 -19.61
CA ALA A 142 10.43 -16.78 -20.42
C ALA A 142 9.85 -15.62 -21.26
N ALA A 143 8.67 -15.81 -21.86
CA ALA A 143 8.00 -14.74 -22.62
C ALA A 143 7.58 -13.56 -21.72
N PHE A 144 7.19 -13.83 -20.48
CA PHE A 144 6.84 -12.80 -19.51
C PHE A 144 8.09 -12.03 -19.02
N GLU A 145 9.19 -12.72 -18.72
CA GLU A 145 10.47 -12.09 -18.37
C GLU A 145 11.00 -11.21 -19.50
N GLU A 146 10.91 -11.66 -20.75
CA GLU A 146 11.32 -10.89 -21.93
C GLU A 146 10.40 -9.67 -22.15
N PHE A 147 9.10 -9.79 -21.89
CA PHE A 147 8.17 -8.67 -21.91
C PHE A 147 8.52 -7.62 -20.83
N LEU A 148 8.82 -8.06 -19.60
CA LEU A 148 9.23 -7.17 -18.52
C LEU A 148 10.54 -6.44 -18.83
N ALA A 149 11.55 -7.16 -19.34
CA ALA A 149 12.85 -6.58 -19.69
C ALA A 149 12.76 -5.45 -20.73
N ARG A 150 11.79 -5.55 -21.65
CA ARG A 150 11.50 -4.50 -22.64
C ARG A 150 10.77 -3.29 -22.06
N GLN A 151 10.06 -3.44 -20.96
CA GLN A 151 9.39 -2.32 -20.28
C GLN A 151 10.38 -1.53 -19.43
N SER A 152 11.30 -2.18 -18.72
CA SER A 152 12.36 -1.50 -17.95
C SER A 152 13.27 -0.62 -18.82
N SER A 153 13.47 -0.97 -20.10
CA SER A 153 14.23 -0.14 -21.03
C SER A 153 13.48 1.11 -21.54
N LEU A 154 12.17 1.21 -21.28
CA LEU A 154 11.35 2.36 -21.64
C LEU A 154 11.25 3.40 -20.52
N ASP A 155 11.47 3.02 -19.26
CA ASP A 155 11.47 3.93 -18.11
C ASP A 155 12.83 4.66 -17.89
N GLU A 156 13.86 4.35 -18.71
CA GLU A 156 15.21 4.97 -18.66
C GLU A 156 15.49 6.02 -19.77
N GLN A 157 14.45 6.55 -20.45
CA GLN A 157 14.58 7.63 -21.45
C GLN A 157 13.85 8.90 -21.05
#